data_AF-T0Z8T2-F1
#
_entry.id   AF-T0Z8T2-F1
#
_cell.length_a   1.000
_cell.length_b   1.000
_cell.length_c   1.000
_cell.angle_alpha   90.00
_cell.angle_beta   90.00
_cell.angle_gamma   90.00
#
_symmetry.space_group_name_H-M   'P 1'
#
loop_
_entity.id
_entity.type
_entity.pdbx_description
1 polymer ?
#
loop_
_entity_poly.entity_id
_entity_poly.type
_entity_poly.pdbx_seq_one_letter_code
_entity_poly.pdbx_strand_id
1 'polypeptide(L)'
;VDGTATSYVGVARLLLDENVEPVEFLRDLDSSDVMRFVTHQCHVRNASYVACGLRSFLHYCHLSGLTPSSLSGAIPSVASWRLATLPTGPSIDEVHLLLACCDRDTTTGVRDVAVLTLLARLGLRAGEVAAMQLGDLDWRRAEMVVRGKGARLDTLPLP
;
A
#
# COMPACT_ATOMS: atom_id res chain seq x y z
N VAL A 1 -11.18 -2.27 5.49
CA VAL A 1 -10.43 -1.27 6.30
C VAL A 1 -9.54 -0.51 5.34
N ASP A 2 -9.59 0.83 5.36
CA ASP A 2 -8.85 1.66 4.42
C ASP A 2 -7.34 1.55 4.68
N GLY A 3 -6.60 0.99 3.72
CA GLY A 3 -5.17 0.64 3.90
C GLY A 3 -4.31 1.86 4.25
N THR A 4 -4.67 3.03 3.72
CA THR A 4 -4.00 4.31 4.00
C THR A 4 -4.14 4.72 5.47
N ALA A 5 -5.34 4.61 6.04
CA ALA A 5 -5.57 4.98 7.44
C ALA A 5 -4.78 4.07 8.39
N THR A 6 -4.77 2.75 8.11
CA THR A 6 -4.01 1.76 8.90
C THR A 6 -2.51 2.08 8.88
N SER A 7 -1.99 2.40 7.69
CA SER A 7 -0.61 2.84 7.48
C SER A 7 -0.28 4.10 8.30
N TYR A 8 -1.11 5.14 8.23
CA TYR A 8 -0.86 6.40 8.92
C TYR A 8 -0.95 6.26 10.44
N VAL A 9 -1.91 5.48 10.94
CA VAL A 9 -2.00 5.12 12.36
C VAL A 9 -0.74 4.38 12.82
N GLY A 10 -0.18 3.51 11.99
CA GLY A 10 1.09 2.85 12.27
C GLY A 10 2.24 3.86 12.50
N VAL A 11 2.33 4.91 11.68
CA VAL A 11 3.34 5.98 11.88
C VAL A 11 3.08 6.79 13.14
N ALA A 12 1.81 7.11 13.43
CA ALA A 12 1.46 7.81 14.67
C ALA A 12 1.85 7.00 15.91
N ARG A 13 1.58 5.69 15.93
CA ARG A 13 1.99 4.79 17.02
C ARG A 13 3.50 4.77 17.23
N LEU A 14 4.29 4.71 16.16
CA LEU A 14 5.75 4.77 16.29
C LEU A 14 6.25 6.01 17.03
N LEU A 15 5.55 7.15 16.92
CA LEU A 15 5.90 8.36 17.65
C LEU A 15 5.43 8.32 19.11
N LEU A 16 4.29 7.68 19.37
CA LEU A 16 3.62 7.74 20.68
C LEU A 16 3.96 6.57 21.61
N ASP A 17 4.31 5.40 21.08
CA ASP A 17 4.42 4.15 21.85
C ASP A 17 5.52 4.18 22.93
N GLU A 18 6.51 5.08 22.81
CA GLU A 18 7.57 5.26 23.82
C GLU A 18 7.22 6.29 24.91
N ASN A 19 6.05 6.96 24.81
CA ASN A 19 5.66 8.03 25.70
C ASN A 19 4.56 7.60 26.68
N VAL A 20 4.85 7.69 27.97
CA VAL A 20 3.90 7.34 29.05
C VAL A 20 2.70 8.27 29.08
N GLU A 21 2.88 9.55 28.74
CA GLU A 21 1.82 10.57 28.66
C GLU A 21 1.79 11.21 27.26
N PRO A 22 1.12 10.58 26.28
CA PRO A 22 1.16 11.00 24.87
C PRO A 22 0.62 12.41 24.64
N VAL A 23 -0.37 12.85 25.42
CA VAL A 23 -0.99 14.17 25.26
C VAL A 23 -0.07 15.28 25.75
N GLU A 24 0.64 15.08 26.87
CA GLU A 24 1.62 16.03 27.37
C GLU A 24 2.81 16.11 26.43
N PHE A 25 3.31 14.96 25.99
CA PHE A 25 4.36 14.87 24.97
C PHE A 25 4.00 15.66 23.70
N LEU A 26 2.77 15.55 23.19
CA LEU A 26 2.34 16.29 22.00
C LEU A 26 2.26 17.82 22.22
N ARG A 27 2.00 18.28 23.45
CA ARG A 27 1.96 19.73 23.75
C ARG A 27 3.35 20.35 23.72
N ASP A 28 4.34 19.60 24.21
CA ASP A 28 5.73 20.03 24.31
C ASP A 28 6.55 19.69 23.06
N LEU A 29 5.96 18.94 22.12
CA LEU A 29 6.60 18.53 20.88
C LEU A 29 7.04 19.74 20.04
N ASP A 30 8.30 19.75 19.62
CA ASP A 30 8.85 20.81 18.78
C ASP A 30 9.34 20.30 17.40
N SER A 31 9.85 21.22 16.58
CA SER A 31 10.36 20.88 15.24
C SER A 31 11.64 20.03 15.27
N SER A 32 12.47 20.17 16.31
CA SER A 32 13.70 19.39 16.50
C SER A 32 13.37 17.93 16.79
N ASP A 33 12.38 17.68 17.63
CA ASP A 33 11.90 16.34 17.96
C ASP A 33 11.31 15.64 16.74
N VAL A 34 10.50 16.36 15.95
CA VAL A 34 9.94 15.86 14.70
C VAL A 34 11.05 15.51 13.70
N MET A 35 12.04 16.39 13.52
CA MET A 35 13.16 16.13 12.60
C MET A 35 13.99 14.93 13.05
N ARG A 36 14.26 14.82 14.35
CA ARG A 36 15.00 13.70 14.96
C ARG A 36 14.26 12.38 14.73
N PHE A 37 12.96 12.36 15.00
CA PHE A 37 12.12 11.20 14.76
C PHE A 37 12.12 10.78 13.28
N VAL A 38 11.87 11.72 12.36
CA VAL A 38 11.86 11.43 10.92
C VAL A 38 13.20 10.86 10.48
N THR A 39 14.31 11.50 10.87
CA THR A 39 15.66 11.05 10.47
C THR A 39 15.94 9.63 10.98
N HIS A 40 15.63 9.34 12.25
CA HIS A 40 15.79 8.01 12.82
C HIS A 40 14.95 6.95 12.08
N GLN A 41 13.66 7.23 11.84
CA GLN A 41 12.75 6.28 11.23
C GLN A 41 13.03 6.04 9.74
N CYS A 42 13.55 7.03 9.01
CA CYS A 42 13.88 6.91 7.59
C CYS A 42 15.05 5.96 7.30
N HIS A 43 15.88 5.64 8.29
CA HIS A 43 16.92 4.61 8.15
C HIS A 43 16.36 3.18 8.20
N VAL A 44 15.22 3.00 8.86
CA VAL A 44 14.61 1.68 9.09
C VAL A 44 13.42 1.43 8.15
N ARG A 45 12.76 2.51 7.72
CA ARG A 45 11.49 2.46 6.98
C ARG A 45 11.55 3.37 5.77
N ASN A 46 10.60 3.17 4.85
CA ASN A 46 10.47 4.04 3.69
C ASN A 46 10.22 5.50 4.13
N ALA A 47 11.09 6.41 3.71
CA ALA A 47 11.03 7.81 4.14
C ALA A 47 9.73 8.50 3.73
N SER A 48 9.22 8.25 2.51
CA SER A 48 7.95 8.82 2.04
C SER A 48 6.77 8.33 2.86
N TYR A 49 6.77 7.06 3.27
CA TYR A 49 5.75 6.48 4.14
C TYR A 49 5.72 7.19 5.50
N VAL A 50 6.88 7.31 6.15
CA VAL A 50 7.00 8.00 7.45
C VAL A 50 6.59 9.46 7.32
N ALA A 51 7.12 10.18 6.33
CA ALA A 51 6.84 11.59 6.13
C ALA A 51 5.35 11.87 5.84
N CYS A 52 4.70 11.07 4.99
CA CYS A 52 3.27 11.25 4.70
C CYS A 52 2.39 10.95 5.92
N GLY A 53 2.61 9.82 6.59
CA GLY A 53 1.82 9.44 7.77
C GLY A 53 1.98 10.44 8.91
N LEU A 54 3.22 10.83 9.21
CA LEU A 54 3.52 11.79 10.26
C LEU A 54 2.96 13.18 9.93
N ARG A 55 3.05 13.62 8.67
CA ARG A 55 2.49 14.92 8.25
C ARG A 55 0.98 14.97 8.44
N SER A 56 0.28 13.89 8.05
CA SER A 56 -1.16 13.77 8.27
C SER A 56 -1.50 13.78 9.76
N PHE A 57 -0.74 13.07 10.59
CA PHE A 57 -0.97 13.00 12.03
C PHE A 57 -0.74 14.34 12.73
N LEU A 58 0.40 15.00 12.49
CA LEU A 58 0.70 16.31 13.09
C LEU A 58 -0.28 17.39 12.62
N HIS A 59 -0.77 17.30 11.38
CA HIS A 59 -1.81 18.19 10.90
C HIS A 59 -3.12 17.99 11.68
N TYR A 60 -3.51 16.73 11.92
CA TYR A 60 -4.65 16.41 12.79
C TYR A 60 -4.46 16.90 14.24
N CYS A 61 -3.28 16.69 14.83
CA CYS A 61 -2.99 17.14 16.19
C CYS A 61 -3.13 18.66 16.33
N HIS A 62 -2.66 19.42 15.35
CA HIS A 62 -2.81 20.87 15.34
C HIS A 62 -4.28 21.30 15.22
N LEU A 63 -5.02 20.72 14.27
CA LEU A 63 -6.45 21.01 14.11
C LEU A 63 -7.29 20.63 15.33
N SER A 64 -6.84 19.62 16.08
CA SER A 64 -7.49 19.14 17.31
C SER A 64 -7.02 19.88 18.57
N GLY A 65 -6.10 20.86 18.44
CA GLY A 65 -5.57 21.62 19.58
C GLY A 65 -4.62 20.84 20.50
N LEU A 66 -4.12 19.68 20.07
CA LEU A 66 -3.16 18.87 20.83
C LEU A 66 -1.74 19.42 20.75
N THR A 67 -1.38 20.06 19.63
CA THR A 67 -0.12 20.81 19.48
C THR A 67 -0.43 22.30 19.39
N PRO A 68 0.32 23.17 20.11
CA PRO A 68 0.07 24.62 20.11
C PRO A 68 0.38 25.28 18.76
N SER A 69 1.25 24.67 17.96
CA SER A 69 1.62 25.14 16.61
C SER A 69 1.59 23.99 15.60
N SER A 70 1.56 24.36 14.31
CA SER A 70 1.61 23.39 13.21
C SER A 70 3.03 22.90 12.98
N LEU A 71 3.28 21.62 13.24
CA LEU A 71 4.58 20.97 13.05
C LEU A 71 4.70 20.26 11.69
N SER A 72 3.65 20.25 10.87
CA SER A 72 3.66 19.61 9.55
C SER A 72 4.77 20.14 8.62
N GLY A 73 5.16 21.41 8.80
CA GLY A 73 6.24 22.06 8.04
C GLY A 73 7.66 21.66 8.47
N ALA A 74 7.83 21.07 9.66
CA ALA A 74 9.12 20.56 10.12
C ALA A 74 9.54 19.26 9.41
N ILE A 75 8.60 18.57 8.78
CA ILE A 75 8.84 17.31 8.08
C ILE A 75 9.44 17.61 6.70
N PRO A 76 10.69 17.19 6.42
CA PRO A 76 11.33 17.46 5.15
C PRO A 76 10.55 16.87 3.98
N SER A 77 10.67 17.52 2.82
CA SER A 77 10.19 16.92 1.57
C SER A 77 11.07 15.73 1.24
N VAL A 78 10.45 14.56 1.05
CA VAL A 78 11.17 13.37 0.61
C VAL A 78 11.27 13.44 -0.91
N ALA A 79 12.50 13.51 -1.42
CA ALA A 79 12.74 13.50 -2.85
C ALA A 79 12.19 12.20 -3.45
N SER A 80 11.12 12.31 -4.23
CA SER A 80 10.57 11.22 -5.02
C SER A 80 10.68 11.59 -6.50
N TRP A 81 11.82 11.24 -7.09
CA TRP A 81 12.03 11.48 -8.51
C TRP A 81 11.09 10.58 -9.31
N ARG A 82 10.23 11.16 -10.14
CA ARG A 82 9.34 10.39 -11.00
C ARG A 82 10.21 9.53 -11.93
N LEU A 83 9.93 8.22 -12.00
CA LEU A 83 10.73 7.24 -12.74
C LEU A 83 12.16 7.06 -12.21
N ALA A 84 12.43 7.33 -10.92
CA ALA A 84 13.73 7.06 -10.29
C ALA A 84 14.20 5.61 -10.50
N THR A 85 13.24 4.69 -10.59
CA THR A 85 13.46 3.28 -10.91
C THR A 85 12.39 2.80 -11.87
N LEU A 86 12.76 1.87 -12.75
CA LEU A 86 11.80 1.12 -13.54
C LEU A 86 11.25 -0.02 -12.70
N PRO A 87 9.92 -0.27 -12.67
CA PRO A 87 9.38 -1.46 -12.05
C PRO A 87 10.02 -2.70 -12.69
N THR A 88 10.71 -3.50 -11.88
CA THR A 88 11.25 -4.79 -12.32
C THR A 88 10.19 -5.85 -12.13
N GLY A 89 9.68 -6.40 -13.24
CA GLY A 89 8.81 -7.57 -13.23
C GLY A 89 9.61 -8.86 -13.45
N PRO A 90 9.00 -10.03 -13.18
CA PRO A 90 9.61 -11.30 -13.55
C PRO A 90 9.74 -11.40 -15.08
N SER A 91 10.80 -12.07 -15.53
CA SER A 91 10.97 -12.51 -16.91
C SER A 91 9.90 -13.54 -17.29
N ILE A 92 9.71 -13.72 -18.61
CA ILE A 92 8.77 -14.73 -19.14
C ILE A 92 9.15 -16.13 -18.62
N ASP A 93 10.45 -16.45 -18.54
CA ASP A 93 10.93 -17.73 -18.03
C ASP A 93 10.61 -17.92 -16.54
N GLU A 94 10.78 -16.87 -15.72
CA GLU A 94 10.39 -16.90 -14.31
C GLU A 94 8.88 -17.09 -14.12
N VAL A 95 8.05 -16.47 -14.98
CA VAL A 95 6.60 -16.69 -14.98
C VAL A 95 6.27 -18.14 -15.34
N HIS A 96 6.93 -18.72 -16.34
CA HIS A 96 6.73 -20.13 -16.70
C HIS A 96 7.14 -21.07 -15.57
N LEU A 97 8.26 -20.79 -14.89
CA LEU A 97 8.69 -21.56 -13.73
C LEU A 97 7.67 -21.48 -12.58
N LEU A 98 7.15 -20.29 -12.28
CA LEU A 98 6.11 -20.11 -11.26
C LEU A 98 4.85 -20.93 -11.57
N LEU A 99 4.40 -20.91 -12.83
CA LEU A 99 3.23 -21.69 -13.27
C LEU A 99 3.49 -23.21 -13.27
N ALA A 100 4.74 -23.64 -13.48
CA ALA A 100 5.13 -25.05 -13.46
C ALA A 100 5.23 -25.60 -12.03
N CYS A 101 5.51 -24.76 -11.03
CA CYS A 101 5.57 -25.16 -9.62
C CYS A 101 4.19 -25.43 -8.99
N CYS A 102 3.09 -25.04 -9.63
CA CYS A 102 1.75 -25.28 -9.13
C CYS A 102 1.30 -26.73 -9.40
N ASP A 103 0.93 -27.46 -8.35
CA ASP A 103 0.39 -28.83 -8.46
C ASP A 103 -1.06 -28.82 -8.96
N ARG A 104 -1.24 -29.14 -10.25
CA ARG A 104 -2.53 -29.11 -10.94
C ARG A 104 -3.46 -30.27 -10.58
N ASP A 105 -2.97 -31.26 -9.83
CA ASP A 105 -3.82 -32.34 -9.30
C ASP A 105 -4.54 -31.92 -8.01
N THR A 106 -4.22 -30.74 -7.47
CA THR A 106 -4.87 -30.16 -6.30
C THR A 106 -5.78 -28.98 -6.66
N THR A 107 -6.85 -28.80 -5.90
CA THR A 107 -7.74 -27.64 -6.03
C THR A 107 -7.00 -26.32 -5.83
N THR A 108 -6.04 -26.29 -4.90
CA THR A 108 -5.18 -25.13 -4.64
C THR A 108 -4.29 -24.81 -5.84
N GLY A 109 -3.59 -25.80 -6.41
CA GLY A 109 -2.70 -25.52 -7.53
C GLY A 109 -3.44 -25.16 -8.82
N VAL A 110 -4.63 -25.72 -9.08
CA VAL A 110 -5.50 -25.26 -10.19
C VAL A 110 -5.89 -23.79 -9.99
N ARG A 111 -6.26 -23.39 -8.77
CA ARG A 111 -6.56 -21.99 -8.44
C ARG A 111 -5.34 -21.11 -8.64
N ASP A 112 -4.16 -21.53 -8.16
CA ASP A 112 -2.95 -20.74 -8.21
C ASP A 112 -2.48 -20.52 -9.66
N VAL A 113 -2.60 -21.53 -10.53
CA VAL A 113 -2.39 -21.36 -11.98
C VAL A 113 -3.32 -20.30 -12.57
N ALA A 114 -4.61 -20.34 -12.24
CA ALA A 114 -5.58 -19.35 -12.72
C ALA A 114 -5.22 -17.93 -12.23
N VAL A 115 -4.93 -17.76 -10.95
CA VAL A 115 -4.53 -16.47 -10.35
C VAL A 115 -3.26 -15.94 -11.02
N LEU A 116 -2.20 -16.75 -11.12
CA LEU A 116 -0.93 -16.34 -11.72
C LEU A 116 -1.09 -16.00 -13.22
N THR A 117 -1.93 -16.74 -13.94
CA THR A 117 -2.24 -16.46 -15.36
C THR A 117 -2.92 -15.09 -15.52
N LEU A 118 -3.90 -14.79 -14.68
CA LEU A 118 -4.60 -13.50 -14.70
C LEU A 118 -3.67 -12.33 -14.38
N LEU A 119 -2.81 -12.49 -13.35
CA LEU A 119 -1.81 -11.49 -12.98
C LEU A 119 -0.81 -11.24 -14.11
N ALA A 120 -0.25 -12.31 -14.67
CA ALA A 120 0.84 -12.21 -15.64
C ALA A 120 0.39 -11.81 -17.05
N ARG A 121 -0.77 -12.32 -17.51
CA ARG A 121 -1.22 -12.12 -18.91
C ARG A 121 -2.13 -10.90 -19.08
N LEU A 122 -2.93 -10.57 -18.06
CA LEU A 122 -3.88 -9.45 -18.13
C LEU A 122 -3.45 -8.25 -17.28
N GLY A 123 -2.39 -8.37 -16.49
CA GLY A 123 -1.87 -7.28 -15.67
C GLY A 123 -2.82 -6.84 -14.55
N LEU A 124 -3.72 -7.74 -14.11
CA LEU A 124 -4.67 -7.45 -13.04
C LEU A 124 -3.93 -7.22 -11.72
N ARG A 125 -4.49 -6.36 -10.86
CA ARG A 125 -4.00 -6.19 -9.50
C ARG A 125 -4.43 -7.38 -8.65
N ALA A 126 -3.62 -7.74 -7.65
CA ALA A 126 -3.95 -8.82 -6.72
C ALA A 126 -5.34 -8.67 -6.08
N GLY A 127 -5.72 -7.44 -5.71
CA GLY A 127 -7.05 -7.16 -5.15
C GLY A 127 -8.20 -7.34 -6.15
N GLU A 128 -7.96 -7.11 -7.44
CA GLU A 128 -8.96 -7.33 -8.50
C GLU A 128 -9.19 -8.83 -8.71
N VAL A 129 -8.11 -9.62 -8.77
CA VAL A 129 -8.21 -11.10 -8.88
C VAL A 129 -8.85 -11.70 -7.64
N ALA A 130 -8.45 -11.25 -6.44
CA ALA A 130 -8.98 -11.78 -5.18
C ALA A 130 -10.48 -11.47 -4.95
N ALA A 131 -11.00 -10.40 -5.55
CA ALA A 131 -12.40 -10.00 -5.43
C ALA A 131 -13.30 -10.57 -6.54
N MET A 132 -12.72 -11.24 -7.54
CA MET A 132 -13.45 -11.78 -8.69
C MET A 132 -14.44 -12.87 -8.27
N GLN A 133 -15.64 -12.84 -8.85
CA GLN A 133 -16.69 -13.82 -8.59
C GLN A 133 -16.98 -14.63 -9.85
N LEU A 134 -17.56 -15.82 -9.68
CA LEU A 134 -17.95 -16.67 -10.82
C LEU A 134 -18.95 -15.97 -11.75
N GLY A 135 -19.80 -15.09 -11.21
CA GLY A 135 -20.74 -14.29 -12.00
C GLY A 135 -20.09 -13.19 -12.84
N ASP A 136 -18.81 -12.88 -12.61
CA ASP A 136 -18.06 -11.94 -13.43
C ASP A 136 -17.50 -12.61 -14.70
N LEU A 137 -17.67 -13.93 -14.89
CA LEU A 137 -17.14 -14.70 -16.02
C LEU A 137 -18.24 -15.10 -17.00
N ASP A 138 -18.12 -14.68 -18.27
CA ASP A 138 -18.95 -15.16 -19.37
C ASP A 138 -18.15 -16.17 -20.21
N TRP A 139 -18.32 -17.45 -19.88
CA TRP A 139 -17.67 -18.55 -20.59
C TRP A 139 -18.11 -18.70 -22.05
N ARG A 140 -19.31 -18.22 -22.41
CA ARG A 140 -19.81 -18.33 -23.79
C ARG A 140 -19.19 -17.26 -24.68
N ARG A 141 -18.97 -16.07 -24.12
CA ARG A 141 -18.29 -14.96 -24.81
C ARG A 141 -16.78 -14.96 -24.65
N ALA A 142 -16.26 -15.80 -23.77
CA ALA A 142 -14.86 -15.79 -23.35
C ALA A 142 -14.45 -14.39 -22.84
N GLU A 143 -15.29 -13.81 -21.98
CA GLU A 143 -15.07 -12.48 -21.39
C GLU A 143 -15.15 -12.54 -19.85
N MET A 144 -14.49 -11.60 -19.19
CA MET A 144 -14.62 -11.35 -17.75
C MET A 144 -14.86 -9.86 -17.46
N VAL A 145 -15.58 -9.58 -16.39
CA VAL A 145 -15.74 -8.24 -15.82
C VAL A 145 -14.76 -8.04 -14.66
N VAL A 146 -13.91 -7.03 -14.76
CA VAL A 146 -12.96 -6.65 -13.71
C VAL A 146 -13.47 -5.42 -12.97
N ARG A 147 -13.51 -5.50 -11.65
CA ARG A 147 -13.98 -4.42 -10.75
C ARG A 147 -12.79 -3.62 -10.24
N GLY A 148 -12.57 -2.46 -10.85
CA GLY A 148 -11.49 -1.53 -10.50
C GLY A 148 -11.88 -0.53 -9.41
N LYS A 149 -10.90 0.30 -9.03
CA LYS A 149 -11.10 1.41 -8.08
C LYS A 149 -12.18 2.38 -8.58
N GLY A 150 -13.04 2.84 -7.67
CA GLY A 150 -14.08 3.84 -7.97
C GLY A 150 -15.31 3.26 -8.68
N ALA A 151 -15.62 1.96 -8.47
CA ALA A 151 -16.71 1.25 -9.13
C ALA A 151 -16.58 1.18 -10.67
N ARG A 152 -15.35 1.35 -11.19
CA ARG A 152 -15.05 1.15 -12.61
C ARG A 152 -15.18 -0.33 -12.95
N LEU A 153 -15.87 -0.62 -14.05
CA LEU A 153 -15.99 -1.96 -14.61
C LEU A 153 -15.30 -1.96 -15.97
N ASP A 154 -14.35 -2.87 -16.15
CA ASP A 154 -13.69 -3.11 -17.43
C ASP A 154 -14.01 -4.55 -17.89
N THR A 155 -14.25 -4.74 -19.18
CA THR A 155 -14.47 -6.08 -19.77
C THR A 155 -13.21 -6.51 -20.50
N LEU A 156 -12.68 -7.67 -20.15
CA LEU A 156 -11.47 -8.24 -20.72
C LEU A 156 -11.73 -9.63 -21.28
N PRO A 157 -11.01 -10.07 -22.32
CA PRO A 157 -11.09 -11.45 -22.79
C PRO A 157 -10.52 -12.42 -21.73
N LEU A 158 -11.09 -13.62 -21.65
CA LEU A 158 -10.47 -14.73 -20.93
C LEU A 158 -9.16 -15.13 -21.63
N PRO A 159 -8.07 -15.35 -20.89
CA PRO A 159 -6.75 -15.65 -21.45
C PRO A 159 -6.63 -17.07 -22.03
#